data_AF-A0A2S8G729-F1
#
_entry.id   AF-A0A2S8G729-F1
#
_cell.length_a   1.000
_cell.length_b   1.000
_cell.length_c   1.000
_cell.angle_alpha   90.00
_cell.angle_beta   90.00
_cell.angle_gamma   90.00
#
_symmetry.space_group_name_H-M   'P 1'
#
loop_
_entity.id
_entity.type
_entity.pdbx_description
1 polymer ?
#
loop_
_entity_poly.entity_id
_entity_poly.type
_entity_poly.pdbx_seq_one_letter_code
_entity_poly.pdbx_strand_id
1 'polypeptide(L)'
;MIRNLLVLCAALLLVGSLGLHASIAQEGNETINTDPKEAVPTTQEEPLKQATPATTNEENSKEEAATSPKYTKWTALVGSITIFVLAVFVGFEIITKVPPTLHTPLMSGSNAISGISIVGALLATALQENWFASFLGLLAIIMATVNVVGGYMVTHRMLAMFQKR
;
A
#
# COMPACT_ATOMS: atom_id res chain seq x y z
N MET A 1 11.12 -11.13 19.83
CA MET A 1 9.71 -11.01 19.39
C MET A 1 8.91 -10.00 20.21
N ILE A 2 8.79 -10.17 21.53
CA ILE A 2 8.05 -9.23 22.42
C ILE A 2 8.62 -7.80 22.41
N ARG A 3 9.95 -7.65 22.26
CA ARG A 3 10.63 -6.34 22.24
C ARG A 3 10.33 -5.47 21.00
N ASN A 4 10.06 -6.07 19.84
CA ASN A 4 9.73 -5.34 18.60
C ASN A 4 8.22 -5.06 18.48
N LEU A 5 7.39 -5.93 19.05
CA LEU A 5 5.95 -5.69 19.18
C LEU A 5 5.66 -4.46 20.04
N LEU A 6 6.50 -4.18 21.05
CA LEU A 6 6.40 -2.98 21.88
C LEU A 6 6.66 -1.68 21.08
N VAL A 7 7.65 -1.69 20.17
CA VAL A 7 8.01 -0.53 19.33
C VAL A 7 6.93 -0.27 18.28
N LEU A 8 6.40 -1.32 17.66
CA LEU A 8 5.32 -1.21 16.67
C LEU A 8 4.00 -0.78 17.32
N CYS A 9 3.66 -1.34 18.49
CA CYS A 9 2.45 -0.98 19.23
C CYS A 9 2.54 0.46 19.78
N ALA A 10 3.70 0.89 20.28
CA ALA A 10 3.92 2.27 20.68
C ALA A 10 3.79 3.26 19.50
N ALA A 11 4.33 2.92 18.32
CA ALA A 11 4.18 3.73 17.12
C ALA A 11 2.72 3.81 16.64
N LEU A 12 1.99 2.68 16.66
CA LEU A 12 0.58 2.62 16.28
C LEU A 12 -0.33 3.36 17.27
N LEU A 13 -0.03 3.31 18.57
CA LEU A 13 -0.76 4.05 19.61
C LEU A 13 -0.56 5.56 19.48
N LEU A 14 0.65 6.00 19.10
CA LEU A 14 0.96 7.42 18.88
C LEU A 14 0.29 7.98 17.62
N VAL A 15 0.20 7.20 16.54
CA VAL A 15 -0.43 7.65 15.28
C VAL A 15 -1.97 7.53 15.35
N GLY A 16 -2.49 6.45 15.95
CA GLY A 16 -3.93 6.20 16.06
C GLY A 16 -4.68 7.20 16.94
N SER A 17 -4.02 7.75 17.96
CA SER A 17 -4.65 8.70 18.89
C SER A 17 -4.91 10.08 18.26
N LEU A 18 -4.26 10.43 17.14
CA LEU A 18 -4.46 11.72 16.46
C LEU A 18 -5.45 11.65 15.29
N GLY A 19 -5.73 10.46 14.75
CA GLY A 19 -6.69 10.28 13.66
C GLY A 19 -8.16 10.39 14.09
N LEU A 20 -8.45 10.16 15.37
CA LEU A 20 -9.83 10.13 15.87
C LEU A 20 -10.43 11.52 16.09
N HIS A 21 -9.62 12.58 16.15
CA HIS A 21 -10.10 13.95 16.37
C HIS A 21 -10.53 14.69 15.09
N ALA A 22 -10.27 14.11 13.90
CA ALA A 22 -10.68 14.70 12.62
C ALA A 22 -12.03 14.15 12.08
N SER A 23 -12.63 13.15 12.74
CA SER A 23 -13.78 12.40 12.20
C SER A 23 -15.16 12.91 12.66
N ILE A 24 -15.27 14.05 13.37
CA ILE A 24 -16.57 14.55 13.90
C ILE A 24 -17.13 15.75 13.11
N ALA A 25 -16.50 16.23 12.03
CA ALA A 25 -16.97 17.44 11.34
C ALA A 25 -17.68 17.25 9.97
N GLN A 26 -18.02 16.03 9.56
CA GLN A 26 -18.73 15.79 8.29
C GLN A 26 -19.87 14.76 8.48
N GLU A 27 -20.91 15.15 9.21
CA GLU A 27 -22.23 14.50 9.11
C GLU A 27 -23.33 15.56 9.22
N GLY A 28 -24.20 15.64 8.21
CA GLY A 28 -25.18 16.72 8.01
C GLY A 28 -25.34 17.05 6.52
N ASN A 29 -25.63 16.07 5.66
CA ASN A 29 -26.95 15.48 5.41
C ASN A 29 -27.74 16.24 4.31
N GLU A 30 -27.72 15.65 3.12
CA GLU A 30 -28.86 15.40 2.23
C GLU A 30 -29.90 16.51 2.02
N THR A 31 -29.85 17.12 0.82
CA THR A 31 -31.06 17.64 0.17
C THR A 31 -31.34 16.84 -1.09
N ILE A 32 -32.10 15.77 -0.87
CA ILE A 32 -33.32 15.38 -1.59
C ILE A 32 -33.33 15.76 -3.08
N ASN A 33 -33.05 14.73 -3.86
CA ASN A 33 -33.53 14.52 -5.22
C ASN A 33 -35.05 14.82 -5.29
N THR A 34 -35.45 15.80 -6.09
CA THR A 34 -36.83 15.95 -6.58
C THR A 34 -36.78 16.18 -8.09
N ASP A 35 -37.16 15.15 -8.84
CA ASP A 35 -37.62 15.24 -10.24
C ASP A 35 -39.17 15.31 -10.25
N PRO A 36 -39.90 15.69 -11.33
CA PRO A 36 -39.50 16.24 -12.64
C PRO A 36 -40.41 17.42 -13.16
N LYS A 37 -40.08 17.92 -14.38
CA LYS A 37 -40.90 18.72 -15.34
C LYS A 37 -41.02 20.24 -15.14
N GLU A 38 -40.37 20.99 -16.02
CA GLU A 38 -41.03 22.06 -16.80
C GLU A 38 -40.29 22.33 -18.12
N ALA A 39 -41.00 22.93 -19.08
CA ALA A 39 -40.77 22.82 -20.52
C ALA A 39 -39.87 23.92 -21.15
N VAL A 40 -39.07 23.47 -22.13
CA VAL A 40 -38.53 24.06 -23.39
C VAL A 40 -39.33 25.26 -23.98
N PRO A 41 -38.85 26.19 -24.88
CA PRO A 41 -37.59 26.28 -25.70
C PRO A 41 -36.91 27.68 -25.82
N THR A 42 -35.82 27.74 -26.62
CA THR A 42 -35.50 28.74 -27.68
C THR A 42 -34.06 29.28 -27.52
N THR A 43 -33.08 28.86 -28.33
CA THR A 43 -32.85 29.41 -29.67
C THR A 43 -31.95 28.45 -30.46
N GLN A 44 -32.37 28.16 -31.70
CA GLN A 44 -31.59 27.52 -32.75
C GLN A 44 -30.92 28.59 -33.61
N GLU A 45 -29.66 28.38 -34.00
CA GLU A 45 -29.16 28.67 -35.36
C GLU A 45 -28.17 27.55 -35.78
N GLU A 46 -28.54 26.82 -36.83
CA GLU A 46 -27.71 25.94 -37.70
C GLU A 46 -27.41 26.76 -39.00
N PRO A 47 -26.60 26.37 -40.03
CA PRO A 47 -26.32 24.99 -40.48
C PRO A 47 -24.92 24.65 -41.11
N LEU A 48 -24.58 23.36 -41.02
CA LEU A 48 -24.13 22.45 -42.11
C LEU A 48 -22.92 22.78 -43.04
N LYS A 49 -21.95 21.85 -43.08
CA LYS A 49 -21.46 21.24 -44.35
C LYS A 49 -21.22 19.74 -44.19
N GLN A 50 -21.62 19.01 -45.23
CA GLN A 50 -21.94 17.58 -45.28
C GLN A 50 -20.99 16.78 -46.20
N ALA A 51 -20.87 15.47 -45.91
CA ALA A 51 -20.56 14.30 -46.77
C ALA A 51 -19.10 13.94 -47.17
N THR A 52 -18.60 12.83 -46.57
CA THR A 52 -18.16 11.51 -47.14
C THR A 52 -17.91 11.38 -48.67
N PRO A 53 -17.13 10.40 -49.23
CA PRO A 53 -16.15 9.40 -48.72
C PRO A 53 -14.76 9.47 -49.42
N ALA A 54 -13.71 8.86 -48.84
CA ALA A 54 -12.68 8.11 -49.59
C ALA A 54 -11.61 7.55 -48.63
N THR A 55 -11.31 6.28 -48.83
CA THR A 55 -10.27 5.49 -48.19
C THR A 55 -8.85 6.00 -48.52
N THR A 56 -8.02 6.15 -47.50
CA THR A 56 -6.57 5.90 -47.63
C THR A 56 -6.11 5.21 -46.35
N ASN A 57 -5.67 3.96 -46.50
CA ASN A 57 -5.01 3.20 -45.46
C ASN A 57 -3.61 3.79 -45.26
N GLU A 58 -3.28 4.23 -44.05
CA GLU A 58 -1.90 4.20 -43.59
C GLU A 58 -1.86 3.52 -42.22
N GLU A 59 -1.08 2.45 -42.27
CA GLU A 59 -0.73 1.48 -41.27
C GLU A 59 0.02 2.14 -40.10
N ASN A 60 -0.10 1.53 -38.94
CA ASN A 60 0.84 1.65 -37.81
C ASN A 60 0.80 2.94 -36.99
N SER A 61 -0.15 3.02 -36.05
CA SER A 61 0.02 3.59 -34.70
C SER A 61 -1.25 3.35 -33.90
N LYS A 62 -1.51 2.10 -33.54
CA LYS A 62 -2.37 1.79 -32.40
C LYS A 62 -1.56 0.94 -31.47
N GLU A 63 -0.68 1.65 -30.77
CA GLU A 63 -0.54 1.60 -29.32
C GLU A 63 -1.26 0.39 -28.76
N GLU A 64 -0.44 -0.56 -28.28
CA GLU A 64 -0.81 -1.62 -27.38
C GLU A 64 -1.78 -1.03 -26.35
N ALA A 65 -3.08 -1.11 -26.68
CA ALA A 65 -4.16 -0.88 -25.76
C ALA A 65 -4.13 -2.10 -24.86
N ALA A 66 -3.10 -2.16 -24.02
CA ALA A 66 -3.07 -2.88 -22.77
C ALA A 66 -4.30 -2.38 -22.06
N THR A 67 -5.40 -3.10 -22.28
CA THR A 67 -6.67 -2.96 -21.59
C THR A 67 -6.31 -2.83 -20.13
N SER A 68 -6.30 -1.60 -19.61
CA SER A 68 -5.85 -1.35 -18.25
C SER A 68 -6.74 -2.24 -17.40
N PRO A 69 -6.21 -3.30 -16.77
CA PRO A 69 -7.06 -4.22 -16.04
C PRO A 69 -7.79 -3.38 -15.00
N LYS A 70 -9.10 -3.25 -15.20
CA LYS A 70 -9.96 -2.45 -14.35
C LYS A 70 -10.09 -3.26 -13.07
N TYR A 71 -9.09 -3.13 -12.19
CA TYR A 71 -9.07 -3.82 -10.92
C TYR A 71 -10.29 -3.34 -10.14
N THR A 72 -11.32 -4.18 -10.08
CA THR A 72 -12.45 -3.93 -9.20
C THR A 72 -11.92 -4.11 -7.78
N LYS A 73 -12.31 -3.26 -6.82
CA LYS A 73 -11.82 -3.37 -5.43
C LYS A 73 -11.92 -4.81 -4.90
N TRP A 74 -12.98 -5.52 -5.28
CA TRP A 74 -13.19 -6.94 -5.04
C TRP A 74 -12.16 -7.87 -5.68
N THR A 75 -11.76 -7.66 -6.94
CA THR A 75 -10.74 -8.48 -7.60
C THR A 75 -9.36 -8.24 -6.98
N ALA A 76 -9.05 -7.01 -6.57
CA ALA A 76 -7.82 -6.69 -5.85
C ALA A 76 -7.78 -7.33 -4.45
N LEU A 77 -8.92 -7.36 -3.75
CA LEU A 77 -9.06 -8.06 -2.46
C LEU A 77 -8.83 -9.56 -2.64
N VAL A 78 -9.52 -10.19 -3.59
CA VAL A 78 -9.38 -11.62 -3.90
C VAL A 78 -7.93 -11.94 -4.30
N GLY A 79 -7.30 -11.11 -5.13
CA GLY A 79 -5.89 -11.23 -5.49
C GLY A 79 -4.95 -11.16 -4.28
N SER A 80 -5.13 -10.15 -3.42
CA SER A 80 -4.33 -9.96 -2.20
C SER A 80 -4.46 -11.14 -1.24
N ILE A 81 -5.68 -11.66 -1.05
CA ILE A 81 -5.94 -12.84 -0.22
C ILE A 81 -5.31 -14.09 -0.82
N THR A 82 -5.39 -14.26 -2.14
CA THR A 82 -4.75 -15.40 -2.83
C THR A 82 -3.24 -15.38 -2.61
N ILE A 83 -2.59 -14.23 -2.81
CA ILE A 83 -1.15 -14.05 -2.58
C ILE A 83 -0.80 -14.29 -1.11
N PHE A 84 -1.61 -13.77 -0.17
CA PHE A 84 -1.43 -13.97 1.26
C PHE A 84 -1.45 -15.45 1.66
N VAL A 85 -2.47 -16.20 1.21
CA VAL A 85 -2.61 -17.63 1.51
C VAL A 85 -1.45 -18.42 0.93
N LEU A 86 -1.09 -18.18 -0.35
CA LEU A 86 0.05 -18.84 -0.99
C LEU A 86 1.37 -18.52 -0.26
N ALA A 87 1.59 -17.26 0.15
CA ALA A 87 2.78 -16.87 0.90
C ALA A 87 2.87 -17.57 2.26
N VAL A 88 1.75 -17.78 2.96
CA VAL A 88 1.72 -18.53 4.23
C VAL A 88 2.10 -20.00 4.02
N PHE A 89 1.54 -20.65 3.00
CA PHE A 89 1.91 -22.04 2.66
C PHE A 89 3.40 -22.17 2.33
N VAL A 90 3.93 -21.28 1.50
CA VAL A 90 5.35 -21.25 1.15
C VAL A 90 6.22 -20.99 2.38
N GLY A 91 5.82 -20.05 3.25
CA GLY A 91 6.55 -19.75 4.49
C GLY A 91 6.63 -20.95 5.44
N PHE A 92 5.53 -21.68 5.62
CA PHE A 92 5.49 -22.89 6.45
C PHE A 92 6.40 -24.00 5.90
N GLU A 93 6.34 -24.26 4.60
CA GLU A 93 7.16 -25.28 3.94
C GLU A 93 8.66 -24.96 4.05
N ILE A 94 9.04 -23.68 3.92
CA ILE A 94 10.44 -23.27 4.04
C ILE A 94 10.94 -23.42 5.48
N ILE A 95 10.18 -22.97 6.47
CA ILE A 95 10.61 -23.01 7.89
C ILE A 95 10.74 -24.44 8.40
N THR A 96 9.89 -25.35 7.96
CA THR A 96 9.94 -26.77 8.40
C THR A 96 11.15 -27.52 7.84
N LYS A 97 11.76 -27.05 6.74
CA LYS A 97 12.94 -27.67 6.11
C LYS A 97 14.29 -27.16 6.62
N VAL A 98 14.33 -26.24 7.59
CA VAL A 98 15.61 -25.73 8.11
C VAL A 98 16.21 -26.62 9.21
N PRO A 99 17.53 -26.84 9.22
CA PRO A 99 18.18 -27.64 10.26
C PRO A 99 18.12 -26.93 11.62
N PRO A 100 18.11 -27.68 12.74
CA PRO A 100 17.90 -27.11 14.06
C PRO A 100 19.01 -26.18 14.55
N THR A 101 20.20 -26.28 13.97
CA THR A 101 21.32 -25.37 14.22
C THR A 101 21.04 -23.92 13.78
N LEU A 102 20.09 -23.73 12.87
CA LEU A 102 19.73 -22.43 12.31
C LEU A 102 18.45 -21.83 12.92
N HIS A 103 17.77 -22.50 13.86
CA HIS A 103 16.55 -21.93 14.46
C HIS A 103 16.79 -20.57 15.14
N THR A 104 17.91 -20.41 15.84
CA THR A 104 18.25 -19.14 16.52
C THR A 104 18.64 -18.03 15.53
N PRO A 105 19.51 -18.26 14.53
CA PRO A 105 19.73 -17.32 13.44
C PRO A 105 18.45 -16.98 12.66
N LEU A 106 17.59 -17.96 12.40
CA LEU A 106 16.34 -17.77 11.66
C LEU A 106 15.32 -16.96 12.46
N MET A 107 15.27 -17.17 13.78
CA MET A 107 14.47 -16.34 14.69
C MET A 107 14.94 -14.88 14.69
N SER A 108 16.24 -14.63 14.55
CA SER A 108 16.78 -13.27 14.36
C SER A 108 16.52 -12.73 12.94
N GLY A 109 16.64 -13.58 11.93
CA GLY A 109 16.42 -13.22 10.53
C GLY A 109 14.98 -12.80 10.24
N SER A 110 13.99 -13.48 10.82
CA SER A 110 12.57 -13.07 10.70
C SER A 110 12.31 -11.70 11.32
N ASN A 111 13.08 -11.32 12.34
CA ASN A 111 13.05 -9.97 12.91
C ASN A 111 13.63 -8.92 11.94
N ALA A 112 14.67 -9.25 11.17
CA ALA A 112 15.20 -8.37 10.13
C ALA A 112 14.22 -8.18 8.96
N ILE A 113 13.50 -9.24 8.58
CA ILE A 113 12.48 -9.21 7.52
C ILE A 113 11.30 -8.30 7.89
N SER A 114 10.94 -8.23 9.18
CA SER A 114 9.95 -7.28 9.69
C SER A 114 10.31 -5.81 9.42
N GLY A 115 11.56 -5.51 9.06
CA GLY A 115 12.03 -4.18 8.67
C GLY A 115 11.29 -3.55 7.48
N ILE A 116 10.47 -4.33 6.74
CA ILE A 116 9.55 -3.80 5.72
C ILE A 116 8.64 -2.66 6.23
N SER A 117 8.47 -2.55 7.55
CA SER A 117 7.79 -1.41 8.20
C SER A 117 8.33 -0.04 7.75
N ILE A 118 9.58 0.07 7.29
CA ILE A 118 10.14 1.33 6.77
C ILE A 118 9.36 1.85 5.55
N VAL A 119 8.89 0.95 4.68
CA VAL A 119 8.07 1.32 3.52
C VAL A 119 6.73 1.88 3.98
N GLY A 120 6.12 1.26 5.00
CA GLY A 120 4.90 1.75 5.61
C GLY A 120 5.08 3.12 6.27
N ALA A 121 6.18 3.33 7.00
CA ALA A 121 6.49 4.61 7.63
C ALA A 121 6.74 5.72 6.60
N LEU A 122 7.42 5.41 5.49
CA LEU A 122 7.67 6.36 4.41
C LEU A 122 6.37 6.77 3.72
N LEU A 123 5.55 5.80 3.34
CA LEU A 123 4.24 6.03 2.72
C LEU A 123 3.29 6.78 3.65
N ALA A 124 3.30 6.44 4.95
CA ALA A 124 2.53 7.17 5.94
C ALA A 124 2.96 8.64 5.94
N THR A 125 4.25 8.91 6.16
CA THR A 125 4.81 10.27 6.30
C THR A 125 4.63 11.14 5.05
N ALA A 126 4.66 10.53 3.87
CA ALA A 126 4.60 11.24 2.59
C ALA A 126 3.27 11.98 2.34
N LEU A 127 2.19 11.63 3.06
CA LEU A 127 0.85 12.15 2.81
C LEU A 127 0.36 13.16 3.86
N GLN A 128 1.19 13.54 4.84
CA GLN A 128 0.76 14.51 5.87
C GLN A 128 1.27 15.92 5.67
N GLU A 129 0.33 16.86 5.78
CA GLU A 129 0.53 18.31 5.71
C GLU A 129 0.69 18.95 7.11
N ASN A 130 0.36 18.22 8.18
CA ASN A 130 0.39 18.76 9.55
C ASN A 130 1.78 18.61 10.17
N TRP A 131 2.35 19.70 10.70
CA TRP A 131 3.64 19.73 11.40
C TRP A 131 3.80 18.63 12.45
N PHE A 132 2.77 18.41 13.29
CA PHE A 132 2.81 17.36 14.30
C PHE A 132 2.87 15.95 13.69
N ALA A 133 2.16 15.74 12.58
CA ALA A 133 2.16 14.47 11.87
C ALA A 133 3.49 14.23 11.14
N SER A 134 4.11 15.27 10.56
CA SER A 134 5.44 15.19 9.98
C SER A 134 6.50 14.82 11.02
N PHE A 135 6.42 15.36 12.25
CA PHE A 135 7.32 15.00 13.34
C PHE A 135 7.13 13.53 13.80
N LEU A 136 5.88 13.08 13.91
CA LEU A 136 5.56 11.67 14.20
C LEU A 136 6.04 10.74 13.08
N GLY A 137 5.91 11.16 11.82
CA GLY A 137 6.41 10.44 10.65
C GLY A 137 7.93 10.29 10.64
N LEU A 138 8.65 11.38 10.97
CA LEU A 138 10.10 11.35 11.17
C LEU A 138 10.49 10.34 12.26
N LEU A 139 9.79 10.35 13.40
CA LEU A 139 10.04 9.40 14.49
C LEU A 139 9.73 7.95 14.07
N ALA A 140 8.68 7.74 13.29
CA ALA A 140 8.32 6.44 12.74
C ALA A 140 9.40 5.91 11.78
N ILE A 141 9.96 6.76 10.92
CA ILE A 141 11.06 6.40 10.02
C ILE A 141 12.33 6.04 10.81
N ILE A 142 12.68 6.81 11.84
CA ILE A 142 13.84 6.50 12.71
C ILE A 142 13.65 5.13 13.38
N MET A 143 12.49 4.89 13.97
CA MET A 143 12.17 3.60 14.61
C MET A 143 12.19 2.43 13.63
N ALA A 144 11.62 2.62 12.44
CA ALA A 144 11.66 1.62 11.39
C ALA A 144 13.09 1.33 10.92
N THR A 145 13.94 2.37 10.81
CA THR A 145 15.35 2.23 10.44
C THR A 145 16.12 1.44 11.49
N VAL A 146 15.90 1.71 12.78
CA VAL A 146 16.52 0.93 13.87
C VAL A 146 16.12 -0.55 13.81
N ASN A 147 14.87 -0.86 13.46
CA ASN A 147 14.41 -2.24 13.28
C ASN A 147 15.16 -2.96 12.14
N VAL A 148 15.27 -2.30 10.98
CA VAL A 148 16.01 -2.80 9.81
C VAL A 148 17.47 -3.03 10.19
N VAL A 149 18.19 -1.97 10.58
CA VAL A 149 19.64 -2.03 10.83
C VAL A 149 19.97 -2.96 11.99
N GLY A 150 19.22 -2.91 13.09
CA GLY A 150 19.41 -3.78 14.24
C GLY A 150 19.17 -5.26 13.91
N GLY A 151 18.13 -5.55 13.12
CA GLY A 151 17.83 -6.91 12.67
C GLY A 151 18.94 -7.50 11.80
N TYR A 152 19.44 -6.75 10.83
CA TYR A 152 20.53 -7.21 9.95
C TYR A 152 21.87 -7.33 10.69
N MET A 153 22.21 -6.40 11.58
CA MET A 153 23.48 -6.42 12.33
C MET A 153 23.57 -7.64 13.26
N VAL A 154 22.49 -7.94 14.01
CA VAL A 154 22.46 -9.09 14.92
C VAL A 154 22.50 -10.41 14.14
N THR A 155 21.72 -10.50 13.05
CA THR A 155 21.68 -11.70 12.20
C THR A 155 23.04 -11.95 11.54
N HIS A 156 23.71 -10.90 11.05
CA HIS A 156 25.05 -11.00 10.49
C HIS A 156 26.06 -11.54 11.51
N ARG A 157 26.04 -11.03 12.75
CA ARG A 157 26.91 -11.52 13.83
C ARG A 157 26.61 -12.98 14.20
N MET A 158 25.34 -13.40 14.14
CA MET A 158 24.96 -14.80 14.39
C MET A 158 25.44 -15.73 13.26
N LEU A 159 25.31 -15.31 12.00
CA LEU A 159 25.71 -16.09 10.83
C LEU A 159 27.23 -16.14 10.65
N ALA A 160 27.96 -15.11 11.08
CA ALA A 160 29.43 -15.09 11.05
C ALA A 160 30.06 -16.22 11.88
N MET A 161 29.35 -16.77 12.88
CA MET A 161 29.83 -17.90 13.67
C MET A 161 29.75 -19.25 12.94
N PHE A 162 29.03 -19.32 11.81
CA PHE A 162 28.97 -20.50 10.95
C PHE A 162 29.94 -20.44 9.77
N GLN A 163 30.65 -19.32 9.59
CA GLN A 163 31.72 -19.23 8.61
C GLN A 163 32.92 -20.03 9.12
N LYS A 164 33.15 -21.16 8.45
CA LYS A 164 34.35 -21.99 8.64
C LYS A 164 35.59 -21.12 8.40
N ARG A 165 36.55 -21.16 9.32
CA ARG A 165 37.94 -20.82 8.98
C ARG A 165 38.54 -21.93 8.15
#